data_AF-A0A447N1Y8-F1
#
_entry.id   AF-A0A447N1Y8-F1
#
_cell.length_a   1.000
_cell.length_b   1.000
_cell.length_c   1.000
_cell.angle_alpha   90.00
_cell.angle_beta   90.00
_cell.angle_gamma   90.00
#
_symmetry.space_group_name_H-M   'P 1'
#
loop_
_entity.id
_entity.type
_entity.pdbx_description
1 polymer ?
#
loop_
_entity_poly.entity_id
_entity_poly.type
_entity_poly.pdbx_seq_one_letter_code
_entity_poly.pdbx_strand_id
1 'polypeptide(L)' 'MLNIVLFEPEIPPNTGNIIRLCANTGFRLHIIEPMGVYLGMISAYAAQGWTITNSPRFSAITIMPPLSPPKTRSACLR' A
#
# COMPACT_ATOMS: atom_id res chain seq x y z
N MET A 1 8.38 0.20 14.49
CA MET A 1 7.65 0.24 13.21
C MET A 1 7.01 -1.11 12.97
N LEU A 2 5.73 -1.12 12.64
CA LEU A 2 4.98 -2.34 12.35
C LEU A 2 5.03 -2.65 10.83
N ASN A 3 5.22 -3.92 10.50
CA ASN A 3 5.16 -4.41 9.12
C ASN A 3 3.95 -5.33 9.01
N ILE A 4 3.06 -5.03 8.08
CA ILE A 4 1.86 -5.82 7.81
C ILE A 4 2.13 -6.66 6.58
N VAL A 5 1.86 -7.95 6.66
CA VAL A 5 2.05 -8.90 5.56
C VAL A 5 0.70 -9.51 5.19
N LEU A 6 0.32 -9.38 3.93
CA LEU A 6 -0.83 -10.02 3.32
C LEU A 6 -0.32 -11.18 2.48
N PHE A 7 -0.69 -12.39 2.89
CA PHE A 7 -0.43 -13.62 2.17
C PHE A 7 -1.71 -14.04 1.45
N GLU A 8 -1.66 -14.21 0.13
CA GLU A 8 -2.79 -14.66 -0.69
C GLU A 8 -4.12 -13.98 -0.35
N PRO A 9 -4.21 -12.64 -0.45
CA PRO A 9 -5.48 -11.97 -0.23
C PRO A 9 -6.49 -12.39 -1.31
N GLU A 10 -7.63 -12.95 -0.89
CA GLU A 10 -8.71 -13.38 -1.79
C GLU A 10 -9.74 -12.26 -2.03
N ILE A 11 -10.00 -11.43 -1.01
CA ILE A 11 -11.12 -10.48 -0.97
C ILE A 11 -10.62 -9.03 -1.21
N PRO A 12 -10.87 -8.41 -2.39
CA PRO A 12 -10.33 -7.09 -2.73
C PRO A 12 -10.71 -5.94 -1.77
N PRO A 13 -11.96 -5.86 -1.27
CA PRO A 13 -12.32 -4.83 -0.28
C PRO A 13 -11.48 -4.84 0.99
N ASN A 14 -11.06 -6.02 1.47
CA ASN A 14 -10.27 -6.13 2.70
C ASN A 14 -8.87 -5.58 2.49
N THR A 15 -8.23 -5.96 1.38
CA THR A 15 -6.90 -5.44 1.00
C THR A 15 -6.91 -3.93 0.83
N GLY A 16 -7.92 -3.37 0.17
CA GLY A 16 -8.06 -1.92 0.02
C GLY A 16 -8.18 -1.18 1.37
N ASN A 17 -8.96 -1.71 2.31
CA ASN A 17 -9.09 -1.16 3.65
C ASN A 17 -7.78 -1.21 4.44
N ILE A 18 -7.03 -2.31 4.32
CA ILE A 18 -5.73 -2.48 4.98
C ILE A 18 -4.70 -1.52 4.39
N ILE A 19 -4.64 -1.37 3.07
CA ILE A 19 -3.74 -0.41 2.41
C ILE A 19 -4.06 1.02 2.90
N ARG A 20 -5.34 1.39 3.00
CA ARG A 20 -5.75 2.70 3.52
C ARG A 20 -5.37 2.90 5.00
N LEU A 21 -5.48 1.85 5.81
CA LEU A 21 -5.04 1.90 7.20
C LEU A 21 -3.54 2.13 7.28
N CYS A 22 -2.74 1.36 6.53
CA CYS A 22 -1.31 1.59 6.40
C CYS A 22 -1.01 3.01 5.91
N ALA A 23 -1.83 3.53 5.00
CA ALA A 23 -1.68 4.87 4.46
C ALA A 23 -1.82 5.97 5.51
N ASN A 24 -2.80 5.83 6.39
CA ASN A 24 -3.05 6.79 7.46
C ASN A 24 -2.08 6.66 8.63
N THR A 25 -1.57 5.45 8.91
CA THR A 25 -0.68 5.19 10.04
C THR A 25 0.81 5.25 9.69
N GLY A 26 1.16 5.23 8.40
CA GLY A 26 2.55 5.15 7.95
C GLY A 26 3.18 3.77 8.22
N PHE A 27 2.42 2.69 8.07
CA PHE A 27 2.97 1.33 8.19
C PHE A 27 3.44 0.78 6.85
N ARG A 28 4.42 -0.14 6.91
CA ARG A 28 4.88 -0.87 5.72
C ARG A 28 3.95 -2.03 5.45
N LEU A 29 3.55 -2.17 4.18
CA LEU A 29 2.69 -3.26 3.75
C LEU A 29 3.44 -4.16 2.76
N HIS A 30 3.42 -5.46 3.00
CA HIS A 30 3.94 -6.47 2.10
C HIS A 30 2.78 -7.31 1.58
N ILE A 31 2.65 -7.43 0.27
CA ILE A 31 1.62 -8.24 -0.39
C ILE A 31 2.36 -9.31 -1.18
N ILE A 32 2.17 -10.56 -0.80
CA ILE A 32 2.65 -11.75 -1.51
C ILE A 32 1.50 -12.22 -2.41
N GLU A 33 1.81 -12.77 -3.60
CA GLU A 33 0.92 -13.36 -4.63
C GLU A 33 -0.57 -13.60 -4.25
N PRO A 34 -1.57 -13.46 -5.15
CA PRO A 34 -1.51 -13.10 -6.56
C PRO A 34 -1.77 -11.60 -6.83
N MET A 35 -0.93 -11.00 -7.66
CA MET A 35 -0.73 -9.55 -7.75
C MET A 35 -1.65 -8.83 -8.72
N GLY A 36 -2.28 -9.57 -9.64
CA GLY A 36 -2.99 -9.01 -10.80
C GLY A 36 -4.17 -8.10 -10.43
N VAL A 37 -4.90 -8.44 -9.36
CA VAL A 37 -6.10 -7.70 -8.94
C VAL A 37 -5.74 -6.44 -8.14
N TYR A 38 -4.61 -6.46 -7.42
CA TYR A 38 -4.24 -5.42 -6.46
C TYR A 38 -3.39 -4.30 -7.07
N LEU A 39 -2.73 -4.55 -8.21
CA LEU A 39 -1.84 -3.58 -8.83
C LEU A 39 -2.53 -2.24 -9.15
N GLY A 40 -3.77 -2.29 -9.67
CA GLY A 40 -4.56 -1.09 -9.94
C GLY A 40 -4.88 -0.27 -8.68
N MET A 41 -5.19 -0.96 -7.58
CA MET A 41 -5.45 -0.30 -6.28
C MET A 41 -4.19 0.34 -5.70
N ILE A 42 -3.04 -0.34 -5.79
CA ILE A 42 -1.77 0.11 -5.23
C ILE A 42 -1.22 1.30 -6.03
N SER A 43 -1.45 1.34 -7.35
CA SER A 43 -0.98 2.43 -8.23
C SER A 43 -1.47 3.82 -7.78
N ALA A 44 -2.69 3.93 -7.23
CA ALA A 44 -3.22 5.19 -6.71
C ALA A 44 -2.41 5.76 -5.53
N TYR A 45 -1.74 4.90 -4.77
CA TYR A 45 -0.89 5.32 -3.65
C TYR A 45 0.48 5.80 -4.12
N ALA A 46 0.96 5.37 -5.29
CA ALA A 46 2.18 5.93 -5.91
C ALA A 46 2.05 7.45 -6.13
N ALA A 47 0.85 7.90 -6.57
CA ALA A 47 0.54 9.32 -6.73
C ALA A 47 0.56 10.12 -5.41
N GLN A 48 0.47 9.43 -4.27
CA GLN A 48 0.53 10.00 -2.93
C GLN A 48 1.96 10.00 -2.35
N GLY A 49 2.96 9.63 -3.15
CA GLY A 49 4.37 9.59 -2.73
C GLY A 49 4.79 8.28 -2.05
N TRP A 50 3.99 7.22 -2.17
CA TRP A 50 4.35 5.91 -1.64
C TRP A 50 5.37 5.23 -2.55
N THR A 51 6.38 4.61 -1.94
CA THR A 51 7.38 3.85 -2.70
C THR A 51 6.93 2.40 -2.83
N ILE A 52 6.76 1.94 -4.06
CA ILE A 52 6.39 0.56 -4.38
C ILE A 52 7.66 -0.16 -4.84
N THR A 53 8.01 -1.25 -4.15
CA THR A 53 9.18 -2.07 -4.49
C THR A 53 8.75 -3.52 -4.69
N ASN A 54 9.14 -4.10 -5.81
CA ASN A 54 8.93 -5.52 -6.07
C ASN A 54 10.13 -6.33 -5.55
N SER A 55 9.84 -7.36 -4.76
CA SER A 55 10.82 -8.29 -4.22
C SER A 55 10.81 -9.59 -5.03
N PRO A 56 11.79 -9.80 -5.94
CA PRO A 56 11.81 -10.97 -6.83
C PRO A 56 12.03 -12.30 -6.10
N ARG A 57 12.52 -12.29 -4.85
CA ARG A 57 12.67 -13.51 -4.03
C ARG A 57 11.37 -14.12 -3.54
N PHE A 58 10.34 -13.30 -3.35
CA PHE A 58 9.10 -13.71 -2.69
C PHE A 58 7.86 -13.40 -3.53
N SER A 59 8.04 -13.05 -4.81
CA SER A 59 6.95 -12.57 -5.68
C SER A 59 6.03 -11.55 -4.99
N ALA A 60 6.63 -10.61 -4.25
CA ALA A 60 5.91 -9.75 -3.31
C ALA A 60 6.11 -8.27 -3.60
N ILE A 61 5.06 -7.46 -3.44
CA ILE A 61 5.13 -6.00 -3.47
C ILE A 61 5.24 -5.52 -2.04
N THR A 62 6.25 -4.71 -1.79
CA THR A 62 6.38 -3.93 -0.57
C THR A 62 6.00 -2.48 -0.87
N ILE A 63 5.09 -1.93 -0.09
CA ILE A 63 4.71 -0.53 -0.13
C ILE A 63 5.26 0.14 1.11
N MET A 64 6.13 1.13 0.90
CA MET A 64 6.73 1.91 1.95
C MET A 64 6.09 3.30 2.01
N PRO A 65 5.71 3.77 3.20
CA PRO A 65 5.23 5.13 3.39
C PRO A 65 6.36 6.13 3.10
N PRO A 66 6.02 7.36 2.68
CA PRO A 66 7.01 8.42 2.53
C PRO A 66 7.67 8.74 3.89
N LEU A 67 8.96 9.10 3.83
CA LEU A 67 9.76 9.52 5.00
C LEU A 67 9.27 10.83 5.63
N SER A 68 8.50 11.62 4.88
CA SER A 68 7.77 12.78 5.36
C SER A 68 6.27 12.44 5.41
N PRO A 69 5.51 12.99 6.39
CA PRO A 69 4.06 12.82 6.38
C PRO A 69 3.53 13.28 5.02
N PRO A 70 2.61 12.51 4.39
CA PRO A 70 2.04 12.91 3.12
C PRO A 70 1.52 14.33 3.33
N LYS A 71 1.94 15.28 2.48
CA LYS A 71 1.35 16.62 2.48
C LYS A 71 -0.13 16.39 2.29
N THR A 72 -0.91 16.45 3.36
CA THR A 72 -2.36 16.50 3.32
C THR A 72 -2.65 17.59 2.31
N ARG A 73 -3.06 17.22 1.10
CA ARG A 73 -3.68 18.18 0.22
C ARG A 73 -4.87 18.67 1.01
N SER A 74 -4.79 19.91 1.48
CA SER A 74 -5.89 20.74 1.94
C SER A 74 -6.94 20.97 0.82
N ALA A 75 -7.30 19.93 0.07
CA ALA A 75 -8.11 19.97 -1.14
C ALA A 75 -9.31 19.00 -1.08
N CYS A 76 -9.72 18.59 0.13
CA CYS A 76 -11.04 18.01 0.38
C CYS A 76 -11.72 18.79 1.51
N LEU A 77 -11.79 20.11 1.32
CA LEU A 77 -12.61 21.07 2.06
C LEU A 77 -12.75 22.33 1.17
N ARG A 78 -13.19 22.10 -0.07
CA ARG A 78 -13.91 23.04 -0.93
C ARG A 78 -14.82 22.24 -1.83
#